data_AF-A0A1G2HVD3-F1
#
_entry.id   AF-A0A1G2HVD3-F1
#
_cell.length_a   1.000
_cell.length_b   1.000
_cell.length_c   1.000
_cell.angle_alpha   90.00
_cell.angle_beta   90.00
_cell.angle_gamma   90.00
#
_symmetry.space_group_name_H-M   'P 1'
#
loop_
_entity.id
_entity.type
_entity.pdbx_description
1 polymer ?
#
loop_
_entity_poly.entity_id
_entity_poly.type
_entity_poly.pdbx_seq_one_letter_code
_entity_poly.pdbx_strand_id
1 'polypeptide(L)'
;MNTEPPSQEHYRDEYKLVFEGYKFFVSIRFITVAFGTSIHSALITVYSNAVKENPFNGYAIFSVAILFLLALLIVERRTTSLFRSFLKRGKELEFHLGISDGFFHRITELSEQKGFRQFITHTWGISLVYAGVFIFWITLLVATIIKEP
;
A
#
# COMPACT_ATOMS: atom_id res chain seq x y z
N MET A 1 22.10 -33.02 -8.04
CA MET A 1 20.80 -32.41 -7.68
C MET A 1 20.32 -33.21 -6.47
N ASN A 2 20.50 -32.69 -5.26
CA ASN A 2 20.16 -33.43 -4.04
C ASN A 2 18.63 -33.56 -3.96
N THR A 3 18.15 -34.80 -3.93
CA THR A 3 16.72 -35.18 -3.90
C THR A 3 16.19 -35.36 -2.49
N GLU A 4 16.96 -35.00 -1.46
CA GLU A 4 16.52 -35.08 -0.07
C GLU A 4 15.55 -33.95 0.24
N PRO A 5 14.40 -34.25 0.89
CA PRO A 5 13.48 -33.22 1.33
C PRO A 5 14.20 -32.27 2.31
N PRO A 6 13.94 -30.96 2.26
CA PRO A 6 14.56 -30.00 3.15
C PRO A 6 14.39 -30.41 4.62
N SER A 7 15.43 -30.21 5.43
CA SER A 7 15.36 -30.50 6.87
C SER A 7 14.32 -29.61 7.54
N GLN A 8 13.74 -30.09 8.65
CA GLN A 8 12.81 -29.30 9.48
C GLN A 8 13.42 -27.97 9.95
N GLU A 9 14.74 -27.94 10.15
CA GLU A 9 15.48 -26.72 10.51
C GLU A 9 15.48 -25.69 9.37
N HIS A 10 15.66 -26.14 8.13
CA HIS A 10 15.57 -25.27 6.95
C HIS A 10 14.20 -24.58 6.82
N TYR A 11 13.11 -25.33 7.03
CA TYR A 11 11.77 -24.75 7.01
C TYR A 11 11.54 -23.73 8.13
N ARG A 12 12.14 -23.93 9.32
CA ARG A 12 12.05 -22.97 10.43
C ARG A 12 12.79 -21.68 10.14
N ASP A 13 13.95 -21.76 9.51
CA ASP A 13 14.73 -20.56 9.16
C ASP A 13 14.06 -19.80 8.01
N GLU A 14 13.54 -20.50 7.01
CA GLU A 14 12.74 -19.88 5.96
C GLU A 14 11.47 -19.22 6.54
N TYR A 15 10.82 -19.86 7.52
CA TYR A 15 9.64 -19.30 8.19
C TYR A 15 9.96 -17.98 8.90
N LYS A 16 11.09 -17.89 9.61
CA LYS A 16 11.54 -16.64 10.23
C LYS A 16 11.76 -15.55 9.19
N LEU A 17 12.45 -15.88 8.09
CA LEU A 17 12.70 -14.94 7.00
C LEU A 17 11.40 -14.43 6.37
N VAL A 18 10.43 -15.32 6.15
CA VAL A 18 9.12 -14.98 5.61
C VAL A 18 8.34 -14.07 6.57
N PHE A 19 8.41 -14.33 7.86
CA PHE A 19 7.78 -13.51 8.89
C PHE A 19 8.40 -12.12 9.03
N GLU A 20 9.72 -12.02 8.95
CA GLU A 20 10.42 -10.72 8.91
C GLU A 20 10.09 -9.94 7.63
N GLY A 21 10.08 -10.62 6.48
CA GLY A 21 9.67 -10.05 5.20
C GLY A 21 8.25 -9.51 5.24
N TYR A 22 7.31 -10.27 5.80
CA TYR A 22 5.93 -9.83 6.03
C TYR A 22 5.89 -8.51 6.83
N LYS A 23 6.57 -8.44 7.99
CA LYS A 23 6.61 -7.23 8.83
C LYS A 23 7.21 -6.04 8.10
N PHE A 24 8.29 -6.27 7.37
CA PHE A 24 8.96 -5.24 6.57
C PHE A 24 8.00 -4.63 5.54
N PHE A 25 7.30 -5.46 4.75
CA PHE A 25 6.36 -4.94 3.74
C PHE A 25 5.15 -4.23 4.33
N VAL A 26 4.64 -4.68 5.48
CA VAL A 26 3.60 -3.94 6.21
C VAL A 26 4.10 -2.55 6.60
N SER A 27 5.31 -2.45 7.16
CA SER A 27 5.93 -1.18 7.54
C SER A 27 6.11 -0.24 6.33
N ILE A 28 6.64 -0.75 5.22
CA ILE A 28 6.85 0.02 3.99
C ILE A 28 5.54 0.62 3.47
N ARG A 29 4.41 -0.09 3.55
CA ARG A 29 3.10 0.46 3.14
C ARG A 29 2.72 1.67 3.98
N PHE A 30 2.83 1.58 5.30
CA PHE A 30 2.52 2.72 6.18
C PHE A 30 3.45 3.91 5.95
N ILE A 31 4.75 3.65 5.79
CA ILE A 31 5.74 4.70 5.46
C ILE A 31 5.39 5.38 4.14
N THR A 32 5.01 4.61 3.12
CA THR A 32 4.64 5.12 1.79
C THR A 32 3.39 6.01 1.87
N VAL A 33 2.38 5.61 2.64
CA VAL A 33 1.17 6.43 2.86
C VAL A 33 1.49 7.71 3.61
N ALA A 34 2.27 7.62 4.70
CA ALA A 34 2.66 8.79 5.49
C ALA A 34 3.47 9.78 4.65
N PHE A 35 4.47 9.30 3.92
CA PHE A 35 5.27 10.10 3.01
C PHE A 35 4.42 10.75 1.90
N GLY A 36 3.52 9.98 1.30
CA GLY A 36 2.59 10.48 0.29
C GLY A 36 1.70 11.59 0.82
N THR A 37 1.15 11.41 2.02
CA THR A 37 0.31 12.41 2.69
C THR A 37 1.09 13.69 2.95
N SER A 38 2.34 13.60 3.43
CA SER A 38 3.21 14.76 3.65
C SER A 38 3.50 15.53 2.37
N ILE A 39 3.77 14.84 1.25
CA ILE A 39 4.00 15.49 -0.03
C ILE A 39 2.73 16.18 -0.54
N HIS A 40 1.57 15.53 -0.46
CA HIS A 40 0.32 16.17 -0.84
C HIS A 40 0.01 17.38 0.05
N SER A 41 0.27 17.30 1.36
CA SER A 41 0.14 18.46 2.26
C SER A 41 1.06 19.62 1.84
N ALA A 42 2.31 19.34 1.46
CA ALA A 42 3.24 20.37 0.99
C ALA A 42 2.76 20.99 -0.35
N LEU A 43 2.30 20.16 -1.29
CA LEU A 43 1.76 20.62 -2.57
C LEU A 43 0.52 21.51 -2.39
N ILE A 44 -0.32 21.25 -1.39
CA ILE A 44 -1.48 22.09 -1.07
C ILE A 44 -1.03 23.48 -0.62
N THR A 45 -0.02 23.56 0.24
CA THR A 45 0.55 24.86 0.66
C THR A 45 1.07 25.64 -0.54
N VAL A 46 1.84 24.99 -1.42
CA VAL A 46 2.36 25.61 -2.65
C VAL A 46 1.20 26.05 -3.56
N TYR A 47 0.20 25.19 -3.76
CA TYR A 47 -0.99 25.49 -4.56
C TYR A 47 -1.72 26.73 -4.06
N SER A 48 -1.94 26.84 -2.75
CA SER A 48 -2.68 27.95 -2.14
C SER A 48 -2.04 29.33 -2.35
N ASN A 49 -0.72 29.36 -2.53
CA ASN A 49 0.05 30.58 -2.80
C ASN A 49 0.15 30.83 -4.30
N ALA A 50 0.53 29.82 -5.09
CA ALA A 50 0.83 29.97 -6.51
C ALA A 50 -0.41 30.23 -7.38
N VAL A 51 -1.58 29.69 -7.01
CA VAL A 51 -2.83 29.88 -7.79
C VAL A 51 -3.36 31.32 -7.72
N LYS A 52 -3.00 32.07 -6.66
CA LYS A 52 -3.41 33.47 -6.51
C LYS A 52 -2.68 34.39 -7.49
N GLU A 53 -1.45 34.04 -7.83
CA GLU A 53 -0.62 34.81 -8.76
C GLU A 53 -0.98 34.51 -10.21
N ASN A 54 -1.11 33.22 -10.52
CA ASN A 54 -1.48 32.77 -11.86
C ASN A 54 -2.27 31.46 -11.77
N PRO A 55 -3.53 31.43 -12.26
CA PRO A 55 -4.34 30.21 -12.34
C PRO A 55 -3.66 29.04 -13.06
N PHE A 56 -2.80 29.32 -14.06
CA PHE A 56 -2.03 28.29 -14.77
C PHE A 56 -1.11 27.48 -13.84
N ASN A 57 -0.62 28.08 -12.76
CA ASN A 57 0.17 27.38 -11.75
C ASN A 57 -0.68 26.31 -11.02
N GLY A 58 -1.98 26.56 -10.87
CA GLY A 58 -2.92 25.59 -10.31
C GLY A 58 -2.99 24.31 -11.14
N TYR A 59 -3.09 24.43 -12.48
CA TYR A 59 -3.06 23.29 -13.40
C TYR A 59 -1.74 22.53 -13.36
N ALA A 60 -0.61 23.24 -13.31
CA ALA A 60 0.71 22.63 -13.21
C ALA A 60 0.86 21.83 -11.91
N ILE A 61 0.48 22.41 -10.76
CA ILE A 61 0.58 21.74 -9.46
C ILE A 61 -0.38 20.55 -9.37
N PHE A 62 -1.61 20.68 -9.88
CA PHE A 62 -2.54 19.55 -9.99
C PHE A 62 -1.93 18.40 -10.79
N SER A 63 -1.31 18.70 -11.94
CA SER A 63 -0.66 17.68 -12.79
C SER A 63 0.46 16.95 -12.04
N VAL A 64 1.31 17.69 -11.30
CA VAL A 64 2.35 17.11 -10.43
C VAL A 64 1.73 16.24 -9.33
N ALA A 65 0.65 16.69 -8.69
CA ALA A 65 -0.02 15.92 -7.65
C ALA A 65 -0.60 14.60 -8.18
N ILE A 66 -1.22 14.60 -9.36
CA ILE A 66 -1.75 13.39 -9.98
C ILE A 66 -0.63 12.43 -10.38
N LEU A 67 0.46 12.93 -10.96
CA LEU A 67 1.63 12.09 -11.27
C LEU A 67 2.20 11.43 -10.01
N PHE A 68 2.28 12.19 -8.91
CA PHE A 68 2.76 11.65 -7.64
C PHE A 68 1.80 10.59 -7.06
N LEU A 69 0.49 10.84 -7.13
CA LEU A 69 -0.53 9.87 -6.71
C LEU A 69 -0.44 8.57 -7.53
N LEU A 70 -0.23 8.66 -8.84
CA LEU A 70 -0.04 7.49 -9.71
C LEU A 70 1.23 6.71 -9.33
N ALA A 71 2.33 7.40 -9.02
CA ALA A 71 3.54 6.76 -8.54
C ALA A 71 3.30 5.99 -7.22
N LEU A 72 2.58 6.58 -6.26
CA LEU A 72 2.20 5.92 -5.02
C LEU A 72 1.33 4.67 -5.28
N LEU A 73 0.37 4.74 -6.20
CA LEU A 73 -0.46 3.59 -6.58
C LEU A 73 0.36 2.44 -7.18
N ILE A 74 1.39 2.75 -7.98
CA ILE A 74 2.30 1.72 -8.52
C ILE A 74 3.09 1.05 -7.40
N VAL A 75 3.64 1.84 -6.46
CA VAL A 75 4.39 1.32 -5.30
C VAL A 75 3.48 0.45 -4.42
N GLU A 76 2.25 0.87 -4.16
CA GLU A 76 1.29 0.13 -3.35
C GLU A 76 0.88 -1.18 -4.02
N ARG A 77 0.64 -1.18 -5.35
CA ARG A 77 0.35 -2.40 -6.11
C ARG A 77 1.50 -3.41 -6.04
N ARG A 78 2.73 -2.94 -6.26
CA ARG A 78 3.93 -3.79 -6.18
C ARG A 78 4.09 -4.39 -4.78
N THR A 79 3.96 -3.54 -3.76
CA THR A 79 4.12 -3.94 -2.36
C THR A 79 3.04 -4.95 -1.94
N THR A 80 1.79 -4.73 -2.36
CA THR A 80 0.68 -5.64 -2.13
C THR A 80 0.91 -7.00 -2.77
N SER A 81 1.45 -7.03 -3.99
CA SER A 81 1.79 -8.29 -4.67
C SER A 81 2.84 -9.10 -3.91
N LEU A 82 3.92 -8.44 -3.48
CA LEU A 82 4.97 -9.08 -2.68
C LEU A 82 4.42 -9.59 -1.35
N PHE A 83 3.66 -8.74 -0.65
CA PHE A 83 3.01 -9.09 0.60
C PHE A 83 2.13 -10.34 0.51
N ARG A 84 1.34 -10.50 -0.58
CA ARG A 84 0.55 -11.72 -0.84
C ARG A 84 1.43 -12.96 -1.05
N SER A 85 2.59 -12.80 -1.69
CA SER A 85 3.56 -13.88 -1.88
C SER A 85 4.09 -14.40 -0.53
N PHE A 86 4.43 -13.50 0.39
CA PHE A 86 4.88 -13.87 1.74
C PHE A 86 3.79 -14.56 2.55
N LEU A 87 2.54 -14.08 2.47
CA LEU A 87 1.41 -14.74 3.15
C LEU A 87 1.20 -16.18 2.66
N LYS A 88 1.20 -16.37 1.33
CA LYS A 88 1.03 -17.70 0.73
C LYS A 88 2.17 -18.62 1.16
N ARG A 89 3.43 -18.15 1.06
CA ARG A 89 4.60 -18.93 1.45
C ARG A 89 4.60 -19.26 2.94
N GLY A 90 4.20 -18.31 3.79
CA GLY A 90 4.06 -18.53 5.23
C GLY A 90 3.06 -19.64 5.55
N LYS A 91 1.89 -19.66 4.88
CA LYS A 91 0.89 -20.73 5.02
C LYS A 91 1.44 -22.10 4.58
N GLU A 92 2.19 -22.16 3.48
CA GLU A 92 2.85 -23.38 3.01
C GLU A 92 3.88 -23.89 4.03
N LEU A 93 4.68 -23.01 4.61
CA LEU A 93 5.69 -23.36 5.61
C LEU A 93 5.05 -23.87 6.91
N GLU A 94 3.97 -23.24 7.38
CA GLU A 94 3.22 -23.72 8.55
C GLU A 94 2.64 -25.11 8.32
N PHE A 95 2.15 -25.39 7.10
CA PHE A 95 1.70 -26.73 6.72
C PHE A 95 2.84 -27.76 6.78
N HIS A 96 4.01 -27.46 6.22
CA HIS A 96 5.18 -28.36 6.25
C HIS A 96 5.77 -28.56 7.65
N LEU A 97 5.64 -27.58 8.53
CA LEU A 97 6.05 -27.64 9.94
C LEU A 97 5.00 -28.32 10.84
N GLY A 98 3.83 -28.71 10.31
CA GLY A 98 2.74 -29.32 11.08
C GLY A 98 2.05 -28.34 12.04
N ILE A 99 2.15 -27.04 11.80
CA ILE A 99 1.53 -25.99 12.61
C ILE A 99 0.13 -25.73 12.05
N SER A 100 -0.89 -26.35 12.65
CA SER A 100 -2.28 -26.25 12.21
C SER A 100 -2.94 -24.90 12.50
N ASP A 101 -2.45 -24.15 13.50
CA ASP A 101 -3.05 -22.88 13.96
C ASP A 101 -2.01 -21.74 14.03
N GLY A 102 -1.21 -21.65 12.97
CA GLY A 102 -0.11 -20.70 12.86
C GLY A 102 -0.56 -19.25 12.64
N PHE A 103 0.40 -18.33 12.62
CA PHE A 103 0.13 -16.91 12.39
C PHE A 103 -0.41 -16.70 10.97
N PHE A 104 0.23 -17.29 9.97
CA PHE A 104 -0.16 -17.14 8.57
C PHE A 104 -1.44 -17.91 8.24
N HIS A 105 -1.66 -19.08 8.86
CA HIS A 105 -2.89 -19.84 8.73
C HIS A 105 -4.07 -19.02 9.23
N ARG A 106 -4.01 -18.50 10.47
CA ARG A 106 -5.07 -17.65 11.04
C ARG A 106 -5.32 -16.39 10.23
N ILE A 107 -4.26 -15.71 9.79
CA ILE A 107 -4.41 -14.51 8.95
C ILE A 107 -5.04 -14.86 7.59
N THR A 108 -4.66 -15.99 7.00
CA THR A 108 -5.22 -16.41 5.71
C THR A 108 -6.64 -16.94 5.85
N GLU A 109 -6.97 -17.63 6.95
CA GLU A 109 -8.32 -18.10 7.23
C GLU A 109 -9.25 -16.91 7.51
N LEU A 110 -8.81 -15.91 8.29
CA LEU A 110 -9.50 -14.62 8.41
C LEU A 110 -9.68 -13.91 7.06
N SER A 111 -8.78 -14.14 6.09
CA SER A 111 -8.94 -13.67 4.71
C SER A 111 -10.01 -14.46 3.93
N GLU A 112 -10.02 -15.78 4.09
CA GLU A 112 -10.81 -16.74 3.32
C GLU A 112 -12.26 -16.85 3.83
N GLN A 113 -12.49 -16.81 5.15
CA GLN A 113 -13.77 -17.17 5.79
C GLN A 113 -14.93 -16.20 5.53
N LYS A 114 -14.70 -15.02 4.93
CA LYS A 114 -15.75 -14.07 4.48
C LYS A 114 -15.44 -13.33 3.18
N GLY A 115 -14.54 -13.89 2.34
CA GLY A 115 -14.27 -13.42 0.98
C GLY A 115 -13.85 -11.94 0.91
N PHE A 116 -12.55 -11.66 0.84
CA PHE A 116 -12.00 -10.32 0.57
C PHE A 116 -12.20 -9.24 1.66
N ARG A 117 -13.23 -9.26 2.51
CA ARG A 117 -13.65 -8.14 3.39
C ARG A 117 -12.74 -7.76 4.57
N GLN A 118 -11.78 -8.60 4.99
CA GLN A 118 -10.94 -8.30 6.17
C GLN A 118 -9.49 -7.91 5.81
N PHE A 119 -8.91 -8.43 4.72
CA PHE A 119 -7.72 -7.81 4.10
C PHE A 119 -8.02 -6.45 3.47
N ILE A 120 -9.31 -6.22 3.25
CA ILE A 120 -9.91 -4.94 2.93
C ILE A 120 -9.63 -3.91 4.02
N THR A 121 -9.59 -4.13 5.33
CA THR A 121 -9.49 -2.98 6.26
C THR A 121 -8.19 -2.17 6.15
N HIS A 122 -7.02 -2.82 6.07
CA HIS A 122 -5.76 -2.08 5.88
C HIS A 122 -5.58 -1.56 4.45
N THR A 123 -5.93 -2.37 3.44
CA THR A 123 -5.79 -1.95 2.03
C THR A 123 -6.84 -0.92 1.63
N TRP A 124 -8.06 -0.99 2.18
CA TRP A 124 -9.07 0.06 2.06
C TRP A 124 -8.68 1.30 2.83
N GLY A 125 -8.12 1.21 4.04
CA GLY A 125 -7.67 2.40 4.75
C GLY A 125 -6.71 3.21 3.88
N ILE A 126 -5.71 2.53 3.31
CA ILE A 126 -4.76 3.13 2.37
C ILE A 126 -5.45 3.63 1.10
N SER A 127 -6.33 2.81 0.49
CA SER A 127 -7.06 3.19 -0.73
C SER A 127 -8.00 4.37 -0.51
N LEU A 128 -8.61 4.48 0.67
CA LEU A 128 -9.51 5.56 1.07
C LEU A 128 -8.74 6.85 1.27
N VAL A 129 -7.52 6.79 1.83
CA VAL A 129 -6.61 7.94 1.86
C VAL A 129 -6.30 8.41 0.44
N TYR A 130 -5.90 7.51 -0.46
CA TYR A 130 -5.62 7.90 -1.85
C TYR A 130 -6.84 8.44 -2.60
N ALA A 131 -8.01 7.83 -2.40
CA ALA A 131 -9.26 8.31 -2.98
C ALA A 131 -9.65 9.68 -2.44
N GLY A 132 -9.50 9.91 -1.13
CA GLY A 132 -9.75 11.20 -0.48
C GLY A 132 -8.83 12.29 -1.03
N VAL A 133 -7.52 11.99 -1.13
CA VAL A 133 -6.55 12.91 -1.74
C VAL A 133 -6.90 13.20 -3.20
N PHE A 134 -7.28 12.19 -3.97
CA PHE A 134 -7.69 12.37 -5.37
C PHE A 134 -8.91 13.29 -5.51
N ILE A 135 -9.99 12.99 -4.78
CA ILE A 135 -11.22 13.79 -4.77
C ILE A 135 -10.92 15.23 -4.36
N PHE A 136 -10.04 15.42 -3.37
CA PHE A 136 -9.63 16.73 -2.93
C PHE A 136 -8.93 17.52 -4.05
N TRP A 137 -7.97 16.91 -4.76
CA TRP A 137 -7.32 17.56 -5.90
C TRP A 137 -8.28 17.90 -7.04
N ILE A 138 -9.23 17.01 -7.34
CA ILE A 138 -10.29 17.28 -8.33
C ILE A 138 -11.14 18.48 -7.91
N THR A 139 -11.48 18.57 -6.63
CA THR A 139 -12.26 19.70 -6.09
C THR A 139 -11.50 21.01 -6.21
N LEU A 140 -10.19 21.02 -5.92
CA LEU A 140 -9.34 22.20 -6.11
C LEU A 140 -9.23 22.60 -7.58
N LEU A 141 -9.10 21.63 -8.50
CA LEU A 141 -9.07 21.89 -9.93
C LEU A 141 -10.36 22.56 -10.39
N VAL A 142 -11.52 22.00 -10.03
CA VAL A 142 -12.84 22.58 -10.35
C VAL A 142 -12.98 23.99 -9.78
N ALA A 143 -12.54 24.22 -8.54
CA ALA A 143 -12.54 25.55 -7.94
C ALA A 143 -11.64 26.55 -8.67
N THR A 144 -10.54 26.08 -9.28
CA THR A 144 -9.65 26.91 -10.11
C THR A 144 -10.37 27.34 -11.40
N ILE A 145 -10.98 26.38 -12.08
CA ILE A 145 -11.70 26.60 -13.35
C ILE A 145 -12.86 27.58 -13.15
N ILE A 146 -13.64 27.44 -12.07
CA ILE A 146 -14.76 28.35 -11.77
C ILE A 146 -14.28 29.78 -11.46
N LYS A 147 -13.06 29.92 -10.92
CA LYS A 147 -12.47 31.23 -10.61
C LYS A 147 -11.82 31.92 -11.79
N GLU A 148 -11.55 31.22 -12.89
CA GLU A 148 -11.15 31.82 -14.16
C GLU A 148 -12.42 32.31 -14.90
N PRO A 149 -12.67 33.63 -15.02
CA PRO A 149 -13.74 34.16 -15.87
C PRO A 149 -13.40 34.12 -17.36
#